data_AF-A0A950NDY3-F1
#
_entry.id   AF-A0A950NDY3-F1
#
_cell.length_a   1.000
_cell.length_b   1.000
_cell.length_c   1.000
_cell.angle_alpha   90.00
_cell.angle_beta   90.00
_cell.angle_gamma   90.00
#
_symmetry.space_group_name_H-M   'P 1'
#
loop_
_entity.id
_entity.type
_entity.pdbx_description
1 polymer ?
#
loop_
_entity_poly.entity_id
_entity_poly.type
_entity_poly.pdbx_seq_one_letter_code
_entity_poly.pdbx_strand_id
1 'polypeptide(L)'
;MLDKIRKMLGVKDLPEEVTPLYRGARSEREALILLKEARRRDESRRRRAMADLEELDRAEEELLEEGKGDITDARKLMLARRVKEIRWKMQELNNRIENIYNKRLKVLNEHVASLETILELTSEALPDKKTMEDLAIKAKQLLEDLDKTKELAEGISLTPEAARPDDEEKEILREMERPEPETEKIAEKKEEVRPVKEREKKAEAPRKEKEPPEILFEE
;
A
#
# COMPACT_ATOMS: atom_id res chain seq x y z
N MET A 1 -15.74 -32.53 -6.97
CA MET A 1 -15.50 -31.26 -6.26
C MET A 1 -15.51 -30.06 -7.20
N LEU A 2 -14.68 -30.04 -8.25
CA LEU A 2 -14.59 -28.91 -9.20
C LEU A 2 -15.94 -28.45 -9.76
N ASP A 3 -16.79 -29.36 -10.25
CA ASP A 3 -18.10 -28.99 -10.80
C ASP A 3 -19.05 -28.41 -9.75
N LYS A 4 -18.93 -28.87 -8.49
CA LYS A 4 -19.70 -28.31 -7.38
C LYS A 4 -19.25 -26.87 -7.10
N ILE A 5 -17.94 -26.61 -7.07
CA ILE A 5 -17.38 -25.27 -6.89
C ILE A 5 -17.75 -24.34 -8.04
N ARG A 6 -17.67 -24.81 -9.30
CA ARG A 6 -18.12 -24.05 -10.47
C ARG A 6 -19.58 -23.63 -10.36
N LYS A 7 -20.45 -24.57 -9.99
CA LYS A 7 -21.89 -24.30 -9.79
C LYS A 7 -22.14 -23.31 -8.65
N MET A 8 -21.46 -23.47 -7.51
CA MET A 8 -21.61 -22.57 -6.36
C MET A 8 -21.13 -21.14 -6.68
N LEU A 9 -20.00 -21.01 -7.36
CA LEU A 9 -19.42 -19.72 -7.75
C LEU A 9 -20.08 -19.11 -9.00
N GLY A 10 -20.96 -19.85 -9.70
CA GLY A 10 -21.59 -19.38 -10.94
C GLY A 10 -20.61 -19.18 -12.10
N VAL A 11 -19.45 -19.85 -12.09
CA VAL A 11 -18.40 -19.69 -13.11
C VAL A 11 -18.33 -20.89 -14.05
N LYS A 12 -18.10 -20.60 -15.35
CA LYS A 12 -17.94 -21.64 -16.38
C LYS A 12 -16.61 -22.37 -16.24
N ASP A 13 -15.54 -21.59 -16.08
CA ASP A 13 -14.18 -22.08 -15.94
C ASP A 13 -13.52 -21.55 -14.68
N LEU A 14 -12.55 -22.31 -14.17
CA LEU A 14 -11.77 -21.95 -13.00
C LEU A 14 -10.36 -21.59 -13.45
N PRO A 15 -9.76 -20.53 -12.88
CA PRO A 15 -8.36 -20.19 -13.16
C PRO A 15 -7.42 -21.35 -12.84
N GLU A 16 -6.32 -21.44 -13.58
CA GLU A 16 -5.33 -22.50 -13.43
C GLU A 16 -4.67 -22.50 -12.05
N GLU A 17 -4.59 -21.33 -11.41
CA GLU A 17 -4.00 -21.12 -10.09
C GLU A 17 -4.77 -21.84 -8.97
N VAL A 18 -6.10 -21.91 -9.09
CA VAL A 18 -6.99 -22.45 -8.06
C VAL A 18 -7.50 -23.85 -8.37
N THR A 19 -7.49 -24.24 -9.65
CA THR A 19 -7.98 -25.54 -10.12
C THR A 19 -7.32 -26.74 -9.41
N PRO A 20 -5.99 -26.78 -9.20
CA PRO A 20 -5.35 -27.88 -8.45
C PRO A 20 -5.81 -27.95 -6.99
N LEU A 21 -6.00 -26.80 -6.35
CA LEU A 21 -6.41 -26.69 -4.94
C LEU A 21 -7.83 -27.24 -4.76
N TYR A 22 -8.73 -26.89 -5.67
CA TYR A 22 -10.08 -27.41 -5.69
C TYR A 22 -10.20 -28.89 -6.06
N ARG A 23 -9.28 -29.40 -6.89
CA ARG A 23 -9.22 -30.82 -7.22
C ARG A 23 -8.75 -31.65 -6.01
N GLY A 24 -7.83 -31.12 -5.21
CA GLY A 24 -7.30 -31.78 -4.02
C GLY A 24 -8.23 -31.79 -2.81
N ALA A 25 -9.22 -30.89 -2.77
CA ALA A 25 -10.15 -30.78 -1.67
C ALA A 25 -11.26 -31.85 -1.69
N ARG A 26 -11.65 -32.36 -0.53
CA ARG A 26 -12.79 -33.27 -0.35
C ARG A 26 -14.07 -32.53 0.05
N SER A 27 -13.95 -31.31 0.57
CA SER A 27 -15.08 -30.44 0.94
C SER A 27 -14.79 -28.97 0.62
N GLU A 28 -15.83 -28.12 0.66
CA GLU A 28 -15.70 -26.67 0.48
C GLU A 28 -14.85 -26.02 1.57
N ARG A 29 -15.00 -26.49 2.82
CA ARG A 29 -14.21 -26.00 3.94
C ARG A 29 -12.73 -26.36 3.76
N GLU A 30 -12.44 -27.57 3.31
CA GLU A 30 -11.07 -27.99 3.00
C GLU A 30 -10.50 -27.21 1.80
N ALA A 31 -11.31 -26.98 0.76
CA ALA A 31 -10.92 -26.13 -0.36
C ALA A 31 -10.55 -24.72 0.10
N LEU A 32 -11.34 -24.13 1.00
CA LEU A 32 -11.06 -22.82 1.58
C LEU A 32 -9.75 -22.82 2.38
N ILE A 33 -9.48 -23.86 3.16
CA ILE A 33 -8.21 -24.00 3.90
C ILE A 33 -7.03 -24.07 2.91
N LEU A 34 -7.12 -24.91 1.88
CA LEU A 34 -6.06 -25.05 0.86
C LEU A 34 -5.79 -23.74 0.11
N LEU A 35 -6.84 -22.97 -0.21
CA LEU A 35 -6.70 -21.64 -0.79
C LEU A 35 -6.01 -20.65 0.15
N LYS A 36 -6.42 -20.61 1.43
CA LYS A 36 -5.80 -19.75 2.45
C LYS A 36 -4.33 -20.09 2.66
N GLU A 37 -3.98 -21.37 2.67
CA GLU A 37 -2.59 -21.82 2.77
C GLU A 37 -1.77 -21.45 1.53
N ALA A 38 -2.33 -21.64 0.33
CA ALA A 38 -1.69 -21.22 -0.91
C ALA A 38 -1.47 -19.70 -0.94
N ARG A 39 -2.46 -18.92 -0.51
CA ARG A 39 -2.36 -17.46 -0.36
C ARG A 39 -1.22 -17.09 0.58
N ARG A 40 -1.18 -17.65 1.79
CA ARG A 40 -0.11 -17.38 2.77
C ARG A 40 1.27 -17.73 2.22
N ARG A 41 1.39 -18.84 1.49
CA ARG A 41 2.65 -19.24 0.84
C ARG A 41 3.10 -18.23 -0.21
N ASP A 42 2.20 -17.77 -1.07
CA ASP A 42 2.54 -16.79 -2.11
C ASP A 42 2.80 -15.39 -1.52
N GLU A 43 2.08 -14.99 -0.48
CA GLU A 43 2.38 -13.75 0.26
C GLU A 43 3.78 -13.80 0.88
N SER A 44 4.15 -14.91 1.50
CA SER A 44 5.48 -15.10 2.09
C SER A 44 6.58 -15.05 1.03
N ARG A 45 6.35 -15.67 -0.13
CA ARG A 45 7.29 -15.62 -1.27
C ARG A 45 7.41 -14.20 -1.83
N ARG A 46 6.29 -13.48 -1.96
CA ARG A 46 6.27 -12.08 -2.38
C ARG A 46 7.05 -11.20 -1.40
N ARG A 47 6.83 -11.34 -0.09
CA ARG A 47 7.55 -10.57 0.94
C ARG A 47 9.06 -10.80 0.87
N ARG A 48 9.50 -12.06 0.71
CA ARG A 48 10.92 -12.36 0.51
C ARG A 48 11.47 -11.74 -0.77
N ALA A 49 10.76 -11.85 -1.89
CA ALA A 49 11.19 -11.21 -3.13
C ALA A 49 11.28 -9.67 -3.03
N MET A 50 10.40 -9.03 -2.25
CA MET A 50 10.51 -7.58 -1.99
C MET A 50 11.74 -7.26 -1.13
N ALA A 51 12.04 -8.08 -0.11
CA ALA A 51 13.25 -7.92 0.70
C ALA A 51 14.52 -8.12 -0.13
N ASP A 52 14.56 -9.14 -0.99
CA ASP A 52 15.67 -9.37 -1.92
C ASP A 52 15.86 -8.18 -2.88
N LEU A 53 14.77 -7.50 -3.24
CA LEU A 53 14.81 -6.29 -4.07
C LEU A 53 15.45 -5.12 -3.32
N GLU A 54 15.07 -4.90 -2.06
CA GLU A 54 15.69 -3.88 -1.20
C GLU A 54 17.20 -4.15 -1.00
N GLU A 55 17.62 -5.42 -0.90
CA GLU A 55 19.03 -5.78 -0.83
C GLU A 55 19.78 -5.45 -2.13
N LEU A 56 19.17 -5.70 -3.28
CA LEU A 56 19.73 -5.34 -4.59
C LEU A 56 19.81 -3.82 -4.78
N ASP A 57 18.80 -3.07 -4.33
CA ASP A 57 18.81 -1.60 -4.33
C ASP A 57 20.00 -1.06 -3.54
N ARG A 58 20.20 -1.53 -2.30
CA ARG A 58 21.34 -1.11 -1.47
C ARG A 58 22.68 -1.47 -2.11
N ALA A 59 22.79 -2.68 -2.66
CA ALA A 59 23.99 -3.10 -3.36
C ALA A 59 24.27 -2.25 -4.62
N GLU A 60 23.22 -1.79 -5.31
CA GLU A 60 23.38 -0.84 -6.41
C GLU A 60 23.92 0.51 -5.90
N GLU A 61 23.32 1.05 -4.84
CA GLU A 61 23.72 2.32 -4.22
C GLU A 61 25.19 2.29 -3.78
N GLU A 62 25.62 1.23 -3.09
CA GLU A 62 27.00 1.04 -2.65
C GLU A 62 28.00 1.07 -3.83
N LEU A 63 27.69 0.38 -4.93
CA LEU A 63 28.55 0.36 -6.12
C LEU A 63 28.58 1.71 -6.83
N LEU A 64 27.46 2.43 -6.84
CA LEU A 64 27.38 3.78 -7.39
C LEU A 64 28.18 4.77 -6.54
N GLU A 65 28.17 4.62 -5.21
CA GLU A 65 28.99 5.42 -4.31
C GLU A 65 30.48 5.12 -4.48
N GLU A 66 30.88 3.84 -4.57
CA GLU A 66 32.26 3.45 -4.88
C GLU A 66 32.70 4.07 -6.23
N GLY A 67 31.81 4.10 -7.21
CA GLY A 67 32.05 4.68 -8.52
C GLY A 67 32.28 6.20 -8.55
N LYS A 68 31.82 6.93 -7.52
CA LYS A 68 32.03 8.37 -7.36
C LYS A 68 33.40 8.72 -6.77
N GLY A 69 34.09 7.74 -6.19
CA GLY A 69 35.43 7.92 -5.64
C GLY A 69 36.49 8.19 -6.72
N ASP A 70 37.70 8.54 -6.27
CA ASP A 70 38.85 8.66 -7.17
C ASP A 70 39.42 7.27 -7.47
N ILE A 71 38.86 6.64 -8.50
CA ILE A 71 39.19 5.28 -8.94
C ILE A 71 39.60 5.26 -10.42
N THR A 72 40.38 4.24 -10.78
CA THR A 72 40.86 4.06 -12.16
C THR A 72 39.70 3.78 -13.14
N ASP A 73 39.86 4.16 -14.41
CA ASP A 73 38.83 3.94 -15.44
C ASP A 73 38.50 2.46 -15.65
N ALA A 74 39.49 1.58 -15.51
CA ALA A 74 39.28 0.14 -15.54
C ALA A 74 38.36 -0.33 -14.41
N ARG A 75 38.50 0.23 -13.20
CA ARG A 75 37.62 -0.05 -12.06
C ARG A 75 36.21 0.51 -12.30
N LYS A 76 36.09 1.73 -12.83
CA LYS A 76 34.78 2.32 -13.20
C LYS A 76 34.02 1.43 -14.18
N LEU A 77 34.69 0.91 -15.20
CA LEU A 77 34.05 0.01 -16.18
C LEU A 77 33.58 -1.30 -15.53
N MET A 78 34.35 -1.85 -14.59
CA MET A 78 33.96 -3.05 -13.83
C MET A 78 32.72 -2.78 -12.97
N LEU A 79 32.68 -1.66 -12.24
CA LEU A 79 31.53 -1.26 -11.43
C LEU A 79 30.29 -1.05 -12.29
N ALA A 80 30.41 -0.38 -13.44
CA ALA A 80 29.31 -0.17 -14.36
C ALA A 80 28.70 -1.49 -14.89
N ARG A 81 29.54 -2.49 -15.18
CA ARG A 81 29.06 -3.84 -15.56
C ARG A 81 28.29 -4.49 -14.41
N ARG A 82 28.77 -4.35 -13.17
CA ARG A 82 28.12 -4.93 -12.00
C ARG A 82 26.77 -4.25 -11.69
N VAL A 83 26.70 -2.93 -11.78
CA VAL A 83 25.44 -2.16 -11.66
C VAL A 83 24.44 -2.62 -12.72
N LYS A 84 24.89 -2.81 -13.97
CA LYS A 84 24.03 -3.34 -15.04
C LYS A 84 23.46 -4.73 -14.71
N GLU A 85 24.29 -5.63 -14.16
CA GLU A 85 23.84 -6.96 -13.73
C GLU A 85 22.79 -6.87 -12.61
N ILE A 86 23.00 -6.00 -11.62
CA ILE A 86 22.05 -5.79 -10.52
C ILE A 86 20.73 -5.26 -11.03
N ARG A 87 20.72 -4.22 -11.86
CA ARG A 87 19.51 -3.67 -12.47
C ARG A 87 18.74 -4.72 -13.27
N TRP A 88 19.44 -5.57 -14.01
CA TRP A 88 18.82 -6.67 -14.74
C TRP A 88 18.14 -7.67 -13.81
N LYS A 89 18.80 -8.07 -12.70
CA LYS A 89 18.21 -8.94 -11.67
C LYS A 89 17.00 -8.30 -10.99
N MET A 90 17.08 -7.02 -10.65
CA MET A 90 15.94 -6.28 -10.07
C MET A 90 14.75 -6.26 -11.03
N GLN A 91 14.99 -6.04 -12.33
CA GLN A 91 13.93 -6.08 -13.33
C GLN A 91 13.30 -7.47 -13.43
N GLU A 92 14.10 -8.54 -13.43
CA GLU A 92 13.59 -9.92 -13.43
C GLU A 92 12.75 -10.21 -12.19
N LEU A 93 13.21 -9.76 -11.02
CA LEU A 93 12.53 -9.95 -9.75
C LEU A 93 11.22 -9.16 -9.67
N ASN A 94 11.21 -7.90 -10.12
CA ASN A 94 10.01 -7.07 -10.26
C ASN A 94 8.99 -7.74 -11.19
N ASN A 95 9.43 -8.19 -12.37
CA ASN A 95 8.58 -8.91 -13.31
C ASN A 95 7.98 -10.15 -12.67
N ARG A 96 8.73 -10.89 -11.85
CA ARG A 96 8.25 -12.06 -11.12
C ARG A 96 7.22 -11.70 -10.06
N ILE A 97 7.47 -10.63 -9.29
CA ILE A 97 6.55 -10.13 -8.26
C ILE A 97 5.21 -9.74 -8.91
N GLU A 98 5.26 -8.96 -9.98
CA GLU A 98 4.06 -8.47 -10.65
C GLU A 98 3.32 -9.58 -11.41
N ASN A 99 4.03 -10.37 -12.22
CA ASN A 99 3.37 -11.30 -13.13
C ASN A 99 3.03 -12.65 -12.51
N ILE A 100 3.71 -13.05 -11.43
CA ILE A 100 3.46 -14.33 -10.77
C ILE A 100 2.76 -14.10 -9.44
N TYR A 101 3.39 -13.40 -8.50
CA TYR A 101 2.87 -13.33 -7.14
C TYR A 101 1.61 -12.46 -7.06
N ASN A 102 1.61 -11.26 -7.63
CA ASN A 102 0.46 -10.36 -7.55
C ASN A 102 -0.76 -10.94 -8.30
N LYS A 103 -0.57 -11.50 -9.51
CA LYS A 103 -1.67 -12.15 -10.26
C LYS A 103 -2.26 -13.33 -9.49
N ARG A 104 -1.41 -14.23 -8.98
CA ARG A 104 -1.87 -15.39 -8.20
C ARG A 104 -2.57 -14.99 -6.91
N LEU A 105 -2.02 -14.01 -6.18
CA LEU A 105 -2.63 -13.51 -4.95
C LEU A 105 -3.99 -12.88 -5.21
N LYS A 106 -4.15 -12.12 -6.30
CA LYS A 106 -5.44 -11.55 -6.70
C LYS A 106 -6.49 -12.65 -6.90
N VAL A 107 -6.16 -13.65 -7.72
CA VAL A 107 -7.06 -14.78 -7.99
C VAL A 107 -7.39 -15.54 -6.70
N LEU A 108 -6.39 -15.84 -5.87
CA LEU A 108 -6.61 -16.53 -4.59
C LEU A 108 -7.49 -15.72 -3.65
N ASN A 109 -7.31 -14.40 -3.57
CA ASN A 109 -8.13 -13.52 -2.74
C ASN A 109 -9.59 -13.51 -3.17
N GLU A 110 -9.84 -13.35 -4.47
CA GLU A 110 -11.19 -13.36 -5.05
C GLU A 110 -11.91 -14.68 -4.73
N HIS A 111 -11.22 -15.81 -4.91
CA HIS A 111 -11.78 -17.14 -4.67
C HIS A 111 -11.97 -17.46 -3.18
N VAL A 112 -11.04 -17.02 -2.31
CA VAL A 112 -11.20 -17.13 -0.84
C VAL A 112 -12.43 -16.35 -0.40
N ALA A 113 -12.54 -15.07 -0.79
CA ALA A 113 -13.66 -14.22 -0.41
C ALA A 113 -15.00 -14.76 -0.93
N SER A 114 -15.03 -15.23 -2.19
CA SER A 114 -16.24 -15.80 -2.79
C SER A 114 -16.71 -17.07 -2.05
N LEU A 115 -15.78 -17.96 -1.70
CA LEU A 115 -16.13 -19.17 -0.96
C LEU A 115 -16.48 -18.90 0.51
N GLU A 116 -15.82 -17.94 1.17
CA GLU A 116 -16.21 -17.47 2.51
C GLU A 116 -17.65 -16.97 2.49
N THR A 117 -17.97 -16.06 1.56
CA THR A 117 -19.32 -15.50 1.41
C THR A 117 -20.37 -16.60 1.18
N ILE A 118 -20.10 -17.55 0.29
CA ILE A 118 -21.04 -18.66 0.01
C ILE A 118 -21.20 -19.57 1.23
N LEU A 119 -20.12 -19.86 1.94
CA LEU A 119 -20.17 -20.69 3.14
C LEU A 119 -20.92 -20.00 4.28
N GLU A 120 -20.76 -18.69 4.43
CA GLU A 120 -21.52 -17.87 5.37
C GLU A 120 -23.01 -17.90 5.02
N LEU A 121 -23.38 -17.60 3.77
CA LEU A 121 -24.77 -17.63 3.29
C LEU A 121 -25.43 -19.01 3.38
N THR A 122 -24.66 -20.08 3.25
CA THR A 122 -25.18 -21.46 3.39
C THR A 122 -25.23 -21.93 4.84
N SER A 123 -24.48 -21.26 5.74
CA SER A 123 -24.49 -21.53 7.19
C SER A 123 -25.52 -20.67 7.94
N GLU A 124 -25.86 -19.50 7.41
CA GLU A 124 -27.03 -18.74 7.83
C GLU A 124 -28.28 -19.48 7.35
N ALA A 125 -28.79 -20.38 8.19
CA ALA A 125 -30.15 -20.84 8.04
C ALA A 125 -31.06 -19.59 8.05
N LEU A 126 -31.74 -19.33 6.94
CA LEU A 126 -32.82 -18.35 6.92
C LEU A 126 -33.73 -18.63 8.12
N PRO A 127 -34.10 -17.61 8.92
CA PRO A 127 -34.96 -17.83 10.06
C PRO A 127 -36.25 -18.52 9.57
N ASP A 128 -36.69 -19.57 10.27
CA ASP A 128 -37.93 -20.26 9.96
C ASP A 128 -39.10 -19.26 9.82
N LYS A 129 -40.13 -19.57 9.02
CA LYS A 129 -41.27 -18.66 8.79
C LYS A 129 -41.84 -18.06 10.08
N LYS A 130 -41.89 -18.84 11.16
CA LYS A 130 -42.35 -18.39 12.47
C LYS A 130 -41.43 -17.35 13.10
N THR A 131 -40.11 -17.52 13.02
CA THR A 131 -39.17 -16.53 13.57
C THR A 131 -39.12 -15.27 12.70
N MET A 132 -39.35 -15.39 11.39
CA MET A 132 -39.56 -14.22 10.51
C MET A 132 -40.85 -13.47 10.85
N GLU A 133 -41.94 -14.19 11.14
CA GLU A 133 -43.21 -13.60 11.60
C GLU A 133 -43.04 -12.90 12.96
N ASP A 134 -42.36 -13.53 13.91
CA ASP A 134 -42.08 -12.94 15.23
C ASP A 134 -41.19 -11.70 15.12
N LEU A 135 -40.17 -11.73 14.25
CA LEU A 135 -39.34 -10.56 13.96
C LEU A 135 -40.14 -9.45 13.28
N ALA A 136 -41.06 -9.78 12.37
CA ALA A 136 -41.94 -8.82 11.72
C ALA A 136 -42.94 -8.20 12.71
N ILE A 137 -43.48 -8.98 13.66
CA ILE A 137 -44.35 -8.48 14.73
C ILE A 137 -43.55 -7.55 15.66
N LYS A 138 -42.34 -7.94 16.07
CA LYS A 138 -41.46 -7.09 16.89
C LYS A 138 -41.07 -5.81 16.16
N ALA A 139 -40.77 -5.88 14.86
CA ALA A 139 -40.47 -4.70 14.06
C ALA A 139 -41.68 -3.76 13.95
N LYS A 140 -42.90 -4.30 13.79
CA LYS A 140 -44.14 -3.49 13.83
C LYS A 140 -44.34 -2.83 15.19
N GLN A 141 -44.12 -3.54 16.29
CA GLN A 141 -44.22 -2.97 17.63
C GLN A 141 -43.21 -1.84 17.85
N LEU A 142 -41.96 -2.02 17.41
CA LEU A 142 -40.94 -0.98 17.47
C LEU A 142 -41.27 0.23 16.59
N LEU A 143 -41.89 0.03 15.42
CA LEU A 143 -42.37 1.12 14.57
C LEU A 143 -43.54 1.86 15.21
N GLU A 144 -44.50 1.14 15.81
CA GLU A 144 -45.59 1.76 16.57
C GLU A 144 -45.08 2.54 17.78
N ASP A 145 -44.05 2.04 18.47
CA ASP A 145 -43.44 2.75 19.59
C ASP A 145 -42.60 3.95 19.12
N LEU A 146 -41.99 3.87 17.94
CA LEU A 146 -41.33 5.01 17.29
C LEU A 146 -42.35 6.08 16.86
N ASP A 147 -43.50 5.70 16.35
CA ASP A 147 -44.54 6.66 15.97
C ASP A 147 -45.19 7.28 17.21
N LYS A 148 -45.44 6.51 18.29
CA LYS A 148 -45.85 7.08 19.59
C LYS A 148 -44.81 8.04 20.16
N THR A 149 -43.52 7.72 20.05
CA THR A 149 -42.46 8.62 20.53
C THR A 149 -42.32 9.86 19.65
N LYS A 150 -42.57 9.77 18.34
CA LYS A 150 -42.71 10.95 17.46
C LYS A 150 -43.92 11.80 17.82
N GLU A 151 -45.09 11.20 18.05
CA GLU A 151 -46.30 11.93 18.49
C GLU A 151 -46.06 12.63 19.84
N LEU A 152 -45.35 11.98 20.78
CA LEU A 152 -44.93 12.60 22.03
C LEU A 152 -43.90 13.72 21.80
N ALA A 153 -42.93 13.53 20.91
CA ALA A 153 -41.93 14.54 20.57
C ALA A 153 -42.54 15.75 19.82
N GLU A 154 -43.53 15.54 18.95
CA GLU A 154 -44.30 16.58 18.29
C GLU A 154 -45.24 17.29 19.27
N GLY A 155 -45.79 16.56 20.25
CA GLY A 155 -46.52 17.15 21.38
C GLY A 155 -45.64 18.00 22.31
N ILE A 156 -44.34 17.67 22.42
CA ILE A 156 -43.34 18.42 23.19
C ILE A 156 -42.73 19.57 22.35
N SER A 157 -42.68 19.47 21.02
CA SER A 157 -42.11 20.52 20.15
C SER A 157 -43.01 21.75 19.96
N LEU A 158 -44.20 21.76 20.57
CA LEU A 158 -45.11 22.92 20.67
C LEU A 158 -44.77 23.89 21.82
N THR A 159 -43.51 23.91 22.29
CA THR A 159 -42.97 25.00 23.12
C THR A 159 -41.91 25.78 22.34
N PRO A 160 -42.05 27.11 22.16
CA PRO A 160 -41.10 27.90 21.41
C PRO A 160 -39.91 28.29 22.30
N GLU A 161 -38.68 28.12 21.82
CA GLU A 161 -37.72 29.21 21.60
C GLU A 161 -36.34 28.65 21.26
N ALA A 162 -35.71 29.31 20.29
CA ALA A 162 -34.35 29.07 19.87
C ALA A 162 -33.38 29.36 21.02
N ALA A 163 -32.78 28.32 21.59
CA ALA A 163 -31.63 28.47 22.48
C ALA A 163 -30.44 28.94 21.64
N ARG A 164 -30.16 30.25 21.71
CA ARG A 164 -28.84 30.78 21.40
C ARG A 164 -27.83 30.14 22.36
N PRO A 165 -26.62 29.76 21.90
CA PRO A 165 -25.61 29.16 22.75
C PRO A 165 -25.25 30.11 23.89
N ASP A 166 -25.18 29.55 25.09
CA ASP A 166 -24.93 30.28 26.33
C ASP A 166 -23.47 30.77 26.39
N ASP A 167 -23.20 31.76 27.23
CA ASP A 167 -21.89 32.43 27.23
C ASP A 167 -20.73 31.51 27.68
N GLU A 168 -21.02 30.47 28.46
CA GLU A 168 -20.08 29.40 28.78
C GLU A 168 -19.69 28.57 27.54
N GLU A 169 -20.64 28.27 26.65
CA GLU A 169 -20.37 27.50 25.41
C GLU A 169 -19.52 28.32 24.43
N LYS A 170 -19.66 29.65 24.43
CA LYS A 170 -18.80 30.55 23.63
C LYS A 170 -17.38 30.66 24.18
N GLU A 171 -17.19 30.50 25.49
CA GLU A 171 -15.87 30.53 26.10
C GLU A 171 -15.10 29.24 25.83
N ILE A 172 -15.77 28.09 25.92
CA ILE A 172 -15.19 26.77 25.58
C ILE A 172 -14.76 26.71 24.11
N LEU A 173 -15.57 27.25 23.19
CA LEU A 173 -15.21 27.32 21.77
C LEU A 173 -13.97 28.19 21.51
N ARG A 174 -13.77 29.27 22.30
CA ARG A 174 -12.56 30.10 22.21
C ARG A 174 -11.32 29.43 22.79
N GLU A 175 -11.48 28.57 23.78
CA GLU A 175 -10.37 27.83 24.39
C GLU A 175 -9.84 26.73 23.45
N MET A 176 -10.71 26.09 22.67
CA MET A 176 -10.33 25.05 21.70
C MET A 176 -9.64 25.58 20.42
N GLU A 177 -9.74 26.88 20.11
CA GLU A 177 -9.14 27.51 18.93
C GLU A 177 -7.75 28.12 19.18
N ARG A 178 -7.19 28.05 20.39
CA ARG A 178 -5.83 28.54 20.67
C ARG A 178 -4.77 27.47 20.35
N PRO A 179 -3.89 27.69 19.36
CA PRO A 179 -2.68 26.88 19.22
C PRO A 179 -1.74 27.17 20.40
N GLU A 180 -1.14 26.10 20.95
CA GLU A 180 -0.21 26.17 22.08
C GLU A 180 0.96 27.15 21.80
N PRO A 181 1.31 28.06 22.72
CA PRO A 181 2.43 28.97 22.52
C PRO A 181 3.77 28.27 22.73
N GLU A 182 4.64 28.36 21.73
CA GLU A 182 6.07 28.04 21.77
C GLU A 182 6.76 28.83 22.91
N THR A 183 7.36 28.13 23.87
CA THR A 183 8.21 28.75 24.87
C THR A 183 9.64 28.94 24.34
N GLU A 184 9.93 30.15 23.87
CA GLU A 184 11.30 30.68 23.74
C GLU A 184 11.91 31.01 25.12
N LYS A 185 13.20 30.71 25.30
CA LYS A 185 14.07 31.35 26.31
C LYS A 185 15.40 31.79 25.67
N ILE A 186 15.47 33.08 25.32
CA ILE A 186 16.50 34.10 25.69
C ILE A 186 17.97 33.63 25.63
N ALA A 187 18.73 33.96 24.58
CA ALA A 187 19.51 35.18 24.32
C ALA A 187 20.84 35.33 25.11
N GLU A 188 21.96 35.25 24.39
CA GLU A 188 23.18 36.00 24.71
C GLU A 188 23.78 36.60 23.42
N LYS A 189 23.91 37.92 23.43
CA LYS A 189 24.52 38.77 22.41
C LYS A 189 26.04 38.58 22.36
N LYS A 190 26.60 38.64 21.15
CA LYS A 190 27.74 39.55 20.87
C LYS A 190 27.75 39.94 19.39
N GLU A 191 27.62 41.25 19.18
CA GLU A 191 27.91 41.96 17.94
C GLU A 191 29.39 41.81 17.57
N GLU A 192 29.70 41.74 16.26
CA GLU A 192 30.38 42.83 15.55
C GLU A 192 30.54 42.54 14.04
N VAL A 193 29.86 43.37 13.23
CA VAL A 193 30.40 44.19 12.12
C VAL A 193 31.03 43.51 10.87
N ARG A 194 30.30 43.61 9.74
CA ARG A 194 30.72 43.53 8.31
C ARG A 194 31.81 44.58 7.97
N PRO A 195 32.51 44.64 6.79
CA PRO A 195 32.07 44.20 5.44
C PRO A 195 33.15 43.77 4.39
N VAL A 196 32.64 43.12 3.32
CA VAL A 196 32.94 43.25 1.87
C VAL A 196 34.40 43.43 1.38
N LYS A 197 34.86 42.56 0.45
CA LYS A 197 35.54 43.00 -0.79
C LYS A 197 35.64 41.92 -1.88
N GLU A 198 35.23 42.34 -3.08
CA GLU A 198 35.51 41.77 -4.40
C GLU A 198 37.02 41.56 -4.65
N ARG A 199 37.37 40.58 -5.50
CA ARG A 199 38.32 40.79 -6.60
C ARG A 199 38.29 39.66 -7.64
N GLU A 200 38.20 40.10 -8.89
CA GLU A 200 38.24 39.37 -10.16
C GLU A 200 39.65 38.84 -10.55
N LYS A 201 39.67 38.15 -11.72
CA LYS A 201 40.75 37.95 -12.73
C LYS A 201 41.70 36.77 -12.49
N LYS A 202 42.14 35.96 -13.46
CA LYS A 202 42.24 35.96 -14.95
C LYS A 202 42.49 34.48 -15.37
N ALA A 203 41.85 33.91 -16.40
CA ALA A 203 42.30 33.79 -17.80
C ALA A 203 43.71 33.22 -18.04
N GLU A 204 43.83 32.01 -18.64
CA GLU A 204 44.62 31.71 -19.86
C GLU A 204 44.58 30.21 -20.23
N ALA A 205 44.06 29.89 -21.42
CA ALA A 205 44.51 28.79 -22.28
C ALA A 205 45.59 29.35 -23.23
N PRO A 206 46.16 28.65 -24.25
CA PRO A 206 46.19 27.21 -24.61
C PRO A 206 47.64 26.71 -24.94
N ARG A 207 47.83 25.44 -25.31
CA ARG A 207 48.95 25.04 -26.21
C ARG A 207 48.68 23.76 -27.01
N LYS A 208 49.19 23.80 -28.24
CA LYS A 208 48.92 23.03 -29.46
C LYS A 208 49.66 21.69 -29.61
N GLU A 209 49.06 20.85 -30.46
CA GLU A 209 49.62 20.00 -31.54
C GLU A 209 50.68 18.92 -31.23
N LYS A 210 50.36 17.66 -31.55
CA LYS A 210 50.86 16.92 -32.74
C LYS A 210 50.32 15.48 -32.78
N GLU A 211 49.58 15.14 -33.83
CA GLU A 211 49.44 13.78 -34.39
C GLU A 211 50.67 13.46 -35.29
N PRO A 212 50.73 12.30 -35.97
CA PRO A 212 50.77 10.90 -35.51
C PRO A 212 52.08 10.23 -36.00
N PRO A 213 52.21 8.89 -36.00
CA PRO A 213 52.51 8.31 -37.31
C PRO A 213 51.71 7.05 -37.66
N GLU A 214 51.43 6.96 -38.96
CA GLU A 214 51.12 5.76 -39.73
C GLU A 214 52.17 4.67 -39.51
N ILE A 215 51.72 3.42 -39.35
CA ILE A 215 52.48 2.26 -39.78
C ILE A 215 51.55 1.37 -40.59
N LEU A 216 51.71 1.47 -41.90
CA LEU A 216 51.47 0.44 -42.91
C LEU A 216 52.31 -0.80 -42.58
N PHE A 217 51.76 -2.00 -42.75
CA PHE A 217 52.42 -3.10 -43.44
C PHE A 217 51.37 -4.07 -44.00
N GLU A 218 51.29 -4.12 -45.33
CA GLU A 218 51.03 -5.30 -46.18
C GLU A 218 52.08 -6.39 -45.80
N GLU A 219 51.94 -7.70 -45.99
CA GLU A 219 51.30 -8.58 -46.97
C GLU A 219 50.87 -9.90 -46.30
#